data_AF-A0A2Y9PKV0-F1
#
_entry.id   AF-A0A2Y9PKV0-F1
#
_cell.length_a   1.000
_cell.length_b   1.000
_cell.length_c   1.000
_cell.angle_alpha   90.00
_cell.angle_beta   90.00
_cell.angle_gamma   90.00
#
_symmetry.space_group_name_H-M   'P 1'
#
loop_
_entity.id
_entity.type
_entity.pdbx_description
1 polymer ?
#
loop_
_entity_poly.entity_id
_entity_poly.type
_entity_poly.pdbx_seq_one_letter_code
_entity_poly.pdbx_strand_id
1 'polypeptide(L)'
;MASLLQSERVLYVVQGEKKVRAPLSQLYFCRYCSELRSLECVSHEVDSHYCPSCLENMPSAEAKLKKNRCANCFDCPGCMHTLSTRATSISTQLPDDPAKTTVKKAYYLACGFCRWTSRDVGMADKSVASGGWQEPENPHTQRMNKLIEYYQQLAQKEKVERDRKKLARRRNYMPLAFSDKYGLGTRLQRPRAGTTISTLAGLSLKEGEDQKEIKVEPAQAVDEVEPLPEDYYTRPVNLTEVTTLQQRLLQPDFQPICASQLYPRHKHLLIKRSLRCRKCEHNLSKPEFNPTSIKFKIQLVAVNYIPEVRIMSIPNLRYMKESQVLLTLTNPVENLTHVTLLEYEEGDPDDINSTAKVVVPPEELVLAGKDAAAEYDELAEPQDFQDDPDIIAFRKANKVGIFIKVTPQREEGEVTVCFKMKHDFKNLATPIRPIEEADQGTEVIWLTQHVELSLGPLLP
;
A
#
# COMPACT_ATOMS: atom_id res chain seq x y z
N MET A 1 9.13 11.54 15.17
CA MET A 1 8.73 12.92 15.54
C MET A 1 7.29 13.26 15.18
N ALA A 2 6.73 12.80 14.05
CA ALA A 2 5.34 13.10 13.67
C ALA A 2 4.30 12.81 14.78
N SER A 3 4.34 11.63 15.40
CA SER A 3 3.42 11.28 16.49
C SER A 3 3.66 12.04 17.80
N LEU A 4 4.88 12.54 18.03
CA LEU A 4 5.22 13.29 19.25
C LEU A 4 4.63 14.70 19.21
N LEU A 5 4.59 15.32 18.03
CA LEU A 5 4.16 16.70 17.82
C LEU A 5 2.65 16.83 17.54
N GLN A 6 1.87 15.75 17.71
CA GLN A 6 0.43 15.74 17.50
C GLN A 6 0.00 16.33 16.14
N SER A 7 0.65 15.91 15.05
CA SER A 7 0.35 16.41 13.69
C SER A 7 -1.11 16.24 13.28
N GLU A 8 -1.84 15.31 13.89
CA GLU A 8 -3.27 15.06 13.66
C GLU A 8 -4.20 16.20 14.11
N ARG A 9 -3.69 17.21 14.83
CA ARG A 9 -4.49 18.39 15.25
C ARG A 9 -4.68 19.43 14.15
N VAL A 10 -3.82 19.43 13.15
CA VAL A 10 -3.88 20.37 12.03
C VAL A 10 -4.05 19.57 10.75
N LEU A 11 -5.24 19.65 10.17
CA LEU A 11 -5.63 18.86 9.02
C LEU A 11 -5.81 19.77 7.81
N TYR A 12 -5.45 19.26 6.64
CA TYR A 12 -5.66 19.92 5.37
C TYR A 12 -6.73 19.15 4.61
N VAL A 13 -7.68 19.88 4.01
CA VAL A 13 -8.75 19.28 3.22
C VAL A 13 -8.27 19.09 1.78
N VAL A 14 -8.40 17.86 1.29
CA VAL A 14 -8.15 17.52 -0.10
C VAL A 14 -9.46 17.51 -0.86
N GLN A 15 -9.55 18.35 -1.88
CA GLN A 15 -10.68 18.36 -2.82
C GLN A 15 -10.43 17.33 -3.94
N GLY A 16 -11.28 16.30 -3.98
CA GLY A 16 -11.27 15.22 -4.97
C GLY A 16 -12.66 14.60 -5.09
N GLU A 17 -12.75 13.37 -5.59
CA GLU A 17 -14.04 12.61 -5.60
C GLU A 17 -14.62 12.43 -4.20
N LYS A 18 -13.73 12.33 -3.19
CA LYS A 18 -14.06 12.34 -1.77
C LYS A 18 -13.29 13.46 -1.10
N LYS A 19 -13.98 14.23 -0.26
CA LYS A 19 -13.33 15.20 0.63
C LYS A 19 -12.67 14.43 1.77
N VAL A 20 -11.35 14.52 1.87
CA VAL A 20 -10.55 13.84 2.91
C VAL A 20 -9.79 14.90 3.71
N ARG A 21 -9.77 14.74 5.03
CA ARG A 21 -9.01 15.57 5.97
C ARG A 21 -7.85 14.74 6.48
N ALA A 22 -6.63 15.22 6.29
CA ALA A 22 -5.44 14.51 6.74
C ALA A 22 -4.33 15.51 7.10
N PRO A 23 -3.40 15.15 7.98
CA PRO A 23 -2.27 16.00 8.33
C PRO A 23 -1.35 16.17 7.12
N LEU A 24 -0.68 17.33 7.03
CA LEU A 24 0.17 17.66 5.89
C LEU A 24 1.30 16.63 5.65
N SER A 25 1.79 15.99 6.71
CA SER A 25 2.82 14.95 6.63
C SER A 25 2.38 13.67 5.91
N GLN A 26 1.08 13.41 5.81
CA GLN A 26 0.52 12.25 5.10
C GLN A 26 0.04 12.59 3.68
N LEU A 27 0.08 13.88 3.32
CA LEU A 27 -0.39 14.37 2.02
C LEU A 27 0.76 14.48 1.02
N TYR A 28 0.39 14.43 -0.26
CA TYR A 28 1.29 14.57 -1.40
C TYR A 28 0.86 15.75 -2.25
N PHE A 29 1.82 16.49 -2.79
CA PHE A 29 1.54 17.62 -3.66
C PHE A 29 1.92 17.29 -5.11
N CYS A 30 0.95 17.34 -6.00
CA CYS A 30 1.19 17.01 -7.40
C CYS A 30 1.56 18.26 -8.20
N ARG A 31 2.87 18.50 -8.40
CA ARG A 31 3.38 19.65 -9.17
C ARG A 31 2.86 19.78 -10.61
N TYR A 32 2.35 18.69 -11.20
CA TYR A 32 1.88 18.66 -12.59
C TYR A 32 0.46 19.18 -12.76
N CYS A 33 -0.39 19.03 -11.74
CA CYS A 33 -1.76 19.56 -11.74
C CYS A 33 -1.97 20.61 -10.64
N SER A 34 -0.93 20.93 -9.89
CA SER A 34 -0.93 21.90 -8.78
C SER A 34 -2.00 21.63 -7.73
N GLU A 35 -2.33 20.35 -7.50
CA GLU A 35 -3.34 19.93 -6.54
C GLU A 35 -2.76 19.04 -5.44
N LEU A 36 -3.28 19.23 -4.23
CA LEU A 36 -3.01 18.39 -3.06
C LEU A 36 -3.72 17.03 -3.21
N ARG A 37 -3.10 15.96 -2.72
CA ARG A 37 -3.62 14.59 -2.78
C ARG A 37 -3.41 13.87 -1.46
N SER A 38 -4.43 13.15 -1.01
CA SER A 38 -4.32 12.23 0.11
C SER A 38 -3.89 10.84 -0.36
N LEU A 39 -3.44 10.01 0.58
CA LEU A 39 -3.12 8.61 0.31
C LEU A 39 -4.32 7.83 -0.24
N GLU A 40 -5.55 8.23 0.07
CA GLU A 40 -6.77 7.60 -0.45
C GLU A 40 -7.11 8.03 -1.89
N CYS A 41 -6.78 9.27 -2.25
CA CYS A 41 -7.06 9.84 -3.56
C CYS A 41 -6.06 9.42 -4.65
N VAL A 42 -4.92 8.82 -4.27
CA VAL A 42 -3.88 8.38 -5.21
C VAL A 42 -4.10 6.92 -5.65
N SER A 43 -3.43 6.52 -6.72
CA SER A 43 -3.32 5.11 -7.10
C SER A 43 -2.06 4.49 -6.48
N HIS A 44 -2.21 3.29 -5.96
CA HIS A 44 -1.14 2.52 -5.34
C HIS A 44 -0.61 1.48 -6.32
N GLU A 45 0.70 1.46 -6.48
CA GLU A 45 1.40 0.47 -7.31
C GLU A 45 2.40 -0.33 -6.47
N VAL A 46 2.61 -1.57 -6.90
CA VAL A 46 3.62 -2.47 -6.35
C VAL A 46 4.94 -2.24 -7.08
N ASP A 47 5.95 -1.71 -6.40
CA ASP A 47 7.26 -1.47 -7.02
C ASP A 47 8.22 -2.67 -6.79
N SER A 48 8.30 -3.17 -5.56
CA SER A 48 9.14 -4.33 -5.23
C SER A 48 8.67 -5.09 -3.98
N HIS A 49 9.13 -6.34 -3.86
CA HIS A 49 8.89 -7.21 -2.71
C HIS A 49 10.20 -7.39 -1.95
N TYR A 50 10.17 -7.42 -0.62
CA TYR A 50 11.38 -7.67 0.17
C TYR A 50 11.07 -8.42 1.46
N CYS A 51 12.05 -9.17 1.96
CA CYS A 51 11.92 -9.83 3.25
C CYS A 51 12.25 -8.85 4.39
N PRO A 52 11.40 -8.71 5.42
CA PRO A 52 11.69 -7.80 6.54
C PRO A 52 12.85 -8.28 7.42
N SER A 53 13.26 -9.55 7.32
CA SER A 53 14.34 -10.10 8.14
C SER A 53 15.70 -10.08 7.45
N CYS A 54 15.82 -10.65 6.25
CA CYS A 54 17.09 -10.67 5.53
C CYS A 54 17.32 -9.44 4.65
N LEU A 55 16.30 -8.57 4.51
CA LEU A 55 16.34 -7.35 3.70
C LEU A 55 16.71 -7.62 2.24
N GLU A 56 16.42 -8.83 1.76
CA GLU A 56 16.61 -9.24 0.38
C GLU A 56 15.41 -8.79 -0.47
N ASN A 57 15.70 -8.16 -1.60
CA ASN A 57 14.69 -7.78 -2.57
C ASN A 57 14.41 -8.95 -3.52
N MET A 58 13.14 -9.26 -3.76
CA MET A 58 12.70 -10.35 -4.63
C MET A 58 11.95 -9.82 -5.86
N PRO A 59 12.35 -10.25 -7.08
CA PRO A 59 11.61 -9.94 -8.29
C PRO A 59 10.16 -10.47 -8.25
N SER A 60 9.23 -9.78 -8.90
CA SER A 60 7.79 -10.12 -8.87
C SER A 60 7.47 -11.53 -9.40
N ALA A 61 8.19 -12.01 -10.42
CA ALA A 61 8.00 -13.35 -10.94
C ALA A 61 8.39 -14.44 -9.92
N GLU A 62 9.49 -14.22 -9.21
CA GLU A 62 9.97 -15.12 -8.15
C GLU A 62 9.06 -15.07 -6.92
N ALA A 63 8.62 -13.87 -6.52
CA ALA A 63 7.64 -13.71 -5.44
C ALA A 63 6.34 -14.47 -5.76
N LYS A 64 5.84 -14.38 -7.00
CA LYS A 64 4.66 -15.15 -7.44
C LYS A 64 4.88 -16.66 -7.34
N LEU A 65 6.03 -17.16 -7.81
CA LEU A 65 6.37 -18.59 -7.75
C LEU A 65 6.46 -19.09 -6.29
N LYS A 66 7.09 -18.30 -5.41
CA LYS A 66 7.27 -18.59 -3.98
C LYS A 66 6.08 -18.15 -3.11
N LYS A 67 4.90 -17.87 -3.70
CA LYS A 67 3.67 -17.49 -2.99
C LYS A 67 3.86 -16.30 -2.02
N ASN A 68 4.62 -15.30 -2.42
CA ASN A 68 4.98 -14.10 -1.64
C ASN A 68 5.69 -14.41 -0.31
N ARG A 69 6.52 -15.46 -0.29
CA ARG A 69 7.32 -15.85 0.89
C ARG A 69 8.82 -15.84 0.60
N CYS A 70 9.62 -15.56 1.63
CA CYS A 70 11.08 -15.68 1.57
C CYS A 70 11.50 -17.15 1.70
N ALA A 71 12.41 -17.62 0.84
CA ALA A 71 12.90 -19.01 0.90
C ALA A 71 13.80 -19.31 2.11
N ASN A 72 14.50 -18.29 2.63
CA ASN A 72 15.53 -18.48 3.66
C ASN A 72 14.99 -18.25 5.08
N CYS A 73 14.04 -17.33 5.24
CA CYS A 73 13.51 -16.92 6.55
C CYS A 73 12.21 -17.63 6.86
N PHE A 74 11.99 -17.93 8.14
CA PHE A 74 10.78 -18.59 8.64
C PHE A 74 10.18 -17.81 9.80
N ASP A 75 8.85 -17.92 9.96
CA ASP A 75 8.12 -17.43 11.12
C ASP A 75 7.85 -18.56 12.11
N CYS A 76 8.04 -18.26 13.39
CA CYS A 76 7.65 -19.15 14.46
C CYS A 76 6.14 -19.29 14.47
N PRO A 77 5.59 -20.51 14.37
CA PRO A 77 4.16 -20.67 14.28
C PRO A 77 3.46 -20.42 15.63
N GLY A 78 4.20 -20.43 16.74
CA GLY A 78 3.66 -20.13 18.07
C GLY A 78 3.44 -18.64 18.36
N CYS A 79 4.41 -17.78 18.00
CA CYS A 79 4.42 -16.35 18.38
C CYS A 79 4.67 -15.36 17.23
N MET A 80 4.77 -15.83 15.98
CA MET A 80 4.95 -15.00 14.77
C MET A 80 6.26 -14.20 14.71
N HIS A 81 7.20 -14.51 15.61
CA HIS A 81 8.55 -13.96 15.58
C HIS A 81 9.43 -14.71 14.56
N THR A 82 10.39 -14.02 13.95
CA THR A 82 11.30 -14.64 12.98
C THR A 82 12.18 -15.71 13.65
N LEU A 83 12.28 -16.88 13.02
CA LEU A 83 13.12 -17.98 13.50
C LEU A 83 14.59 -17.76 13.15
N SER A 84 15.47 -18.29 14.01
CA SER A 84 16.92 -18.30 13.81
C SER A 84 17.41 -19.74 13.63
N THR A 85 18.37 -19.95 12.74
CA THR A 85 19.06 -21.24 12.57
C THR A 85 20.14 -21.38 13.64
N ARG A 86 20.08 -22.47 14.41
CA ARG A 86 21.09 -22.81 15.43
C ARG A 86 21.80 -24.09 15.03
N ALA A 87 23.10 -24.16 15.31
CA ALA A 87 23.93 -25.31 15.01
C ALA A 87 24.23 -26.12 16.27
N THR A 88 24.24 -27.44 16.14
CA THR A 88 24.75 -28.40 17.12
C THR A 88 25.65 -29.41 16.43
N SER A 89 26.74 -29.81 17.08
CA SER A 89 27.62 -30.87 16.60
C SER A 89 27.08 -32.23 17.04
N ILE A 90 26.74 -33.10 16.08
CA ILE A 90 26.33 -34.48 16.34
C ILE A 90 27.50 -35.39 15.95
N SER A 91 27.98 -36.19 16.89
CA SER A 91 28.96 -37.24 16.65
C SER A 91 28.24 -38.50 16.15
N THR A 92 28.43 -38.87 14.88
CA THR A 92 27.86 -40.10 14.32
C THR A 92 28.99 -41.07 14.00
N GLN A 93 28.85 -42.32 14.44
CA GLN A 93 29.77 -43.41 14.10
C GLN A 93 29.64 -43.73 12.61
N LEU A 94 30.77 -43.94 11.91
CA LEU A 94 30.76 -44.32 10.50
C LEU A 94 30.20 -45.74 10.34
N PRO A 95 29.32 -46.01 9.35
CA PRO A 95 28.81 -47.35 9.06
C PRO A 95 29.92 -48.38 8.76
N ASP A 96 31.04 -47.93 8.18
CA ASP A 96 32.14 -48.79 7.75
C ASP A 96 33.22 -49.04 8.81
N ASP A 97 33.24 -48.29 9.93
CA ASP A 97 34.33 -48.35 10.92
C ASP A 97 33.86 -47.81 12.31
N PRO A 98 33.42 -48.66 13.26
CA PRO A 98 32.84 -48.23 14.54
C PRO A 98 33.84 -47.51 15.48
N ALA A 99 35.14 -47.53 15.16
CA ALA A 99 36.18 -46.81 15.89
C ALA A 99 36.38 -45.35 15.44
N LYS A 100 35.84 -44.95 14.27
CA LYS A 100 35.97 -43.58 13.75
C LYS A 100 34.67 -42.81 13.93
N THR A 101 34.71 -41.82 14.83
CA THR A 101 33.59 -40.92 15.07
C THR A 101 33.71 -39.70 14.16
N THR A 102 32.69 -39.42 13.35
CA THR A 102 32.64 -38.20 12.54
C THR A 102 31.74 -37.15 13.19
N VAL A 103 32.27 -35.93 13.35
CA VAL A 103 31.51 -34.80 13.87
C VAL A 103 30.82 -34.10 12.69
N LYS A 104 29.49 -34.21 12.62
CA LYS A 104 28.69 -33.52 11.61
C LYS A 104 27.98 -32.34 12.26
N LYS A 105 27.99 -31.19 11.59
CA LYS A 105 27.16 -30.03 11.99
C LYS A 105 25.72 -30.30 11.59
N ALA A 106 24.83 -30.16 12.55
CA ALA A 106 23.38 -30.30 12.39
C ALA A 106 22.71 -28.98 12.76
N TYR A 107 21.74 -28.55 11.96
CA TYR A 107 21.03 -27.28 12.12
C TYR A 107 19.57 -27.54 12.50
N TYR A 108 19.06 -26.77 13.45
CA TYR A 108 17.66 -26.74 13.85
C TYR A 108 17.15 -25.29 13.95
N LEU A 109 15.84 -25.09 13.84
CA LEU A 109 15.23 -23.76 13.95
C LEU A 109 14.81 -23.50 15.40
N ALA A 110 15.05 -22.28 15.88
CA ALA A 110 14.67 -21.87 17.23
C ALA A 110 14.14 -20.44 17.27
N CYS A 111 13.13 -20.22 18.11
CA CYS A 111 12.59 -18.90 18.40
C CYS A 111 13.32 -18.25 19.59
N GLY A 112 13.73 -17.00 19.44
CA GLY A 112 14.32 -16.21 20.53
C GLY A 112 13.32 -15.81 21.62
N PHE A 113 12.05 -15.67 21.27
CA PHE A 113 10.99 -15.17 22.17
C PHE A 113 10.35 -16.30 23.00
N CYS A 114 9.67 -17.25 22.35
CA CYS A 114 8.90 -18.30 23.04
C CYS A 114 9.67 -19.61 23.25
N ARG A 115 10.95 -19.68 22.86
CA ARG A 115 11.82 -20.88 22.96
C ARG A 115 11.35 -22.12 22.19
N TRP A 116 10.29 -22.02 21.38
CA TRP A 116 9.89 -23.07 20.44
C TRP A 116 11.06 -23.51 19.55
N THR A 117 11.18 -24.82 19.33
CA THR A 117 12.18 -25.40 18.44
C THR A 117 11.56 -26.29 17.37
N SER A 118 12.23 -26.46 16.24
CA SER A 118 11.80 -27.41 15.20
C SER A 118 11.79 -28.86 15.68
N ARG A 119 12.50 -29.16 16.78
CA ARG A 119 12.54 -30.49 17.38
C ARG A 119 11.25 -30.80 18.15
N ASP A 120 10.54 -29.78 18.65
CA ASP A 120 9.28 -29.94 19.38
C ASP A 120 8.19 -30.56 18.51
N VAL A 121 8.25 -30.30 17.20
CA VAL A 121 7.34 -30.83 16.17
C VAL A 121 7.94 -32.00 15.38
N GLY A 122 9.07 -32.53 15.83
CA GLY A 122 9.71 -33.70 15.22
C GLY A 122 10.36 -33.45 13.85
N MET A 123 10.67 -32.21 13.47
CA MET A 123 11.41 -31.96 12.23
C MET A 123 12.88 -32.34 12.42
N ALA A 124 13.36 -33.25 11.57
CA ALA A 124 14.75 -33.67 11.58
C ALA A 124 15.71 -32.52 11.26
N ASP A 125 16.81 -32.45 12.01
CA ASP A 125 17.90 -31.50 11.78
C ASP A 125 18.49 -31.67 10.37
N LYS A 126 18.98 -30.57 9.80
CA LYS A 126 19.57 -30.54 8.45
C LYS A 126 21.08 -30.37 8.51
N SER A 127 21.80 -30.94 7.53
CA SER A 127 23.27 -30.80 7.43
C SER A 127 23.71 -29.45 6.85
N VAL A 128 22.81 -28.75 6.14
CA VAL A 128 23.04 -27.42 5.56
C VAL A 128 22.15 -26.40 6.27
N ALA A 129 22.70 -25.21 6.55
CA ALA A 129 22.00 -24.17 7.29
C ALA A 129 20.77 -23.60 6.55
N SER A 130 20.85 -23.45 5.23
CA SER A 130 19.76 -22.97 4.37
C SER A 130 19.53 -23.91 3.18
N GLY A 131 18.30 -23.98 2.68
CA GLY A 131 17.91 -24.75 1.49
C GLY A 131 17.46 -26.20 1.72
N GLY A 132 17.71 -26.77 2.90
CA GLY A 132 17.23 -28.12 3.27
C GLY A 132 15.87 -28.15 3.98
N TRP A 133 15.32 -26.98 4.32
CA TRP A 133 14.04 -26.84 5.00
C TRP A 133 12.93 -26.77 3.96
N GLN A 134 12.03 -27.74 3.98
CA GLN A 134 10.89 -27.82 3.07
C GLN A 134 9.59 -27.87 3.87
N GLU A 135 8.57 -27.18 3.37
CA GLU A 135 7.22 -27.26 3.89
C GLU A 135 6.53 -28.51 3.35
N PRO A 136 5.67 -29.18 4.14
CA PRO A 136 4.81 -30.24 3.63
C PRO A 136 3.93 -29.73 2.50
N GLU A 137 3.86 -30.48 1.40
CA GLU A 137 2.95 -30.17 0.29
C GLU A 137 1.50 -30.38 0.71
N ASN A 138 0.58 -29.63 0.09
CA ASN A 138 -0.85 -29.80 0.37
C ASN A 138 -1.29 -31.20 -0.13
N PRO A 139 -1.91 -32.05 0.73
CA PRO A 139 -2.34 -33.40 0.37
C PRO A 139 -3.26 -33.46 -0.85
N HIS A 140 -4.04 -32.40 -1.12
CA HIS A 140 -5.03 -32.36 -2.19
C HIS A 140 -4.52 -31.72 -3.50
N THR A 141 -3.23 -31.41 -3.61
CA THR A 141 -2.64 -30.73 -4.77
C THR A 141 -2.88 -31.47 -6.09
N GLN A 142 -2.69 -32.79 -6.10
CA GLN A 142 -2.90 -33.60 -7.31
C GLN A 142 -4.36 -33.60 -7.76
N ARG A 143 -5.30 -33.67 -6.82
CA ARG A 143 -6.74 -33.61 -7.10
C ARG A 143 -7.13 -32.23 -7.65
N MET A 144 -6.57 -31.16 -7.10
CA MET A 144 -6.81 -29.80 -7.58
C MET A 144 -6.40 -29.64 -9.05
N ASN A 145 -5.21 -30.12 -9.42
CA ASN A 145 -4.73 -30.04 -10.82
C ASN A 145 -5.66 -30.79 -11.78
N LYS A 146 -6.10 -32.01 -11.44
CA LYS A 146 -7.05 -32.77 -12.24
C LYS A 146 -8.40 -32.05 -12.44
N LEU A 147 -8.91 -31.41 -11.39
CA LEU A 147 -10.15 -30.64 -11.45
C LEU A 147 -10.00 -29.39 -12.33
N ILE A 148 -8.86 -28.69 -12.21
CA ILE A 148 -8.57 -27.51 -13.04
C ILE A 148 -8.53 -27.90 -14.52
N GLU A 149 -7.82 -28.97 -14.89
CA GLU A 149 -7.73 -29.44 -16.27
C GLU A 149 -9.11 -29.80 -16.85
N TYR A 150 -9.94 -30.51 -16.06
CA TYR A 150 -11.31 -30.85 -16.43
C TYR A 150 -12.19 -29.63 -16.69
N TYR A 151 -12.23 -28.69 -15.74
CA TYR A 151 -13.05 -27.49 -15.90
C TYR A 151 -12.51 -26.54 -16.97
N GLN A 152 -11.20 -26.55 -17.23
CA GLN A 152 -10.59 -25.80 -18.33
C GLN A 152 -11.04 -26.34 -19.69
N GLN A 153 -11.07 -27.66 -19.86
CA GLN A 153 -11.62 -28.30 -21.07
C GLN A 153 -13.11 -27.99 -21.24
N LEU A 154 -13.90 -28.08 -20.16
CA LEU A 154 -15.33 -27.78 -20.20
C LEU A 154 -15.60 -26.32 -20.55
N ALA A 155 -14.88 -25.38 -19.93
CA ALA A 155 -14.97 -23.96 -20.23
C ALA A 155 -14.55 -23.64 -21.67
N GLN A 156 -13.59 -24.38 -22.23
CA GLN A 156 -13.19 -24.23 -23.64
C GLN A 156 -14.30 -24.70 -24.59
N LYS A 157 -14.96 -25.84 -24.30
CA LYS A 157 -16.14 -26.28 -25.05
C LYS A 157 -17.27 -25.23 -24.99
N GLU A 158 -17.55 -24.71 -23.80
CA GLU A 158 -18.58 -23.68 -23.61
C GLU A 158 -18.23 -22.37 -24.34
N LYS A 159 -16.96 -21.96 -24.33
CA LYS A 159 -16.48 -20.76 -25.05
C LYS A 159 -16.69 -20.90 -26.55
N VAL A 160 -16.29 -22.02 -27.15
CA VAL A 160 -16.47 -22.27 -28.59
C VAL A 160 -17.95 -22.27 -28.97
N GLU A 161 -18.80 -22.89 -28.14
CA GLU A 161 -20.25 -22.92 -28.35
C GLU A 161 -20.87 -21.52 -28.26
N ARG A 162 -20.47 -20.73 -27.25
CA ARG A 162 -20.90 -19.35 -27.05
C ARG A 162 -20.47 -18.44 -28.20
N ASP A 163 -19.22 -18.57 -28.67
CA ASP A 163 -18.70 -17.80 -29.80
C ASP A 163 -19.42 -18.19 -31.10
N ARG A 164 -19.68 -19.48 -31.33
CA ARG A 164 -20.48 -19.96 -32.46
C ARG A 164 -21.90 -19.39 -32.43
N LYS A 165 -22.59 -19.43 -31.28
CA LYS A 165 -23.91 -18.81 -31.10
C LYS A 165 -23.88 -17.31 -31.32
N LYS A 166 -22.85 -16.61 -30.83
CA LYS A 166 -22.68 -15.16 -31.01
C LYS A 166 -22.50 -14.79 -32.48
N LEU A 167 -21.70 -15.57 -33.22
CA LEU A 167 -21.53 -15.44 -34.67
C LEU A 167 -22.82 -15.72 -35.43
N ALA A 168 -23.53 -16.80 -35.07
CA ALA A 168 -24.82 -17.14 -35.68
C ALA A 168 -25.89 -16.07 -35.43
N ARG A 169 -25.97 -15.50 -34.21
CA ARG A 169 -26.90 -14.39 -33.91
C ARG A 169 -26.53 -13.08 -34.62
N ARG A 170 -25.23 -12.82 -34.86
CA ARG A 170 -24.78 -11.64 -35.61
C ARG A 170 -25.04 -11.75 -37.12
N ARG A 171 -25.13 -12.97 -37.67
CA ARG A 171 -25.52 -13.20 -39.06
C ARG A 171 -27.03 -13.46 -39.10
N ASN A 172 -27.84 -12.47 -39.44
CA ASN A 172 -29.31 -12.54 -39.54
C ASN A 172 -29.87 -13.54 -40.58
N TYR A 173 -29.04 -14.41 -41.16
CA TYR A 173 -29.53 -15.51 -41.98
C TYR A 173 -29.79 -16.69 -41.04
N MET A 174 -31.02 -17.21 -41.08
CA MET A 174 -31.42 -18.52 -40.50
C MET A 174 -30.26 -19.51 -40.63
N PRO A 175 -30.07 -20.45 -39.67
CA PRO A 175 -29.02 -21.46 -39.75
C PRO A 175 -29.31 -22.39 -40.93
N LEU A 176 -29.02 -21.92 -42.13
CA LEU A 176 -28.93 -22.64 -43.37
C LEU A 176 -27.81 -23.63 -43.13
N ALA A 177 -28.20 -24.87 -42.81
CA ALA A 177 -27.33 -26.02 -42.90
C ALA A 177 -26.67 -25.95 -44.27
N PHE A 178 -25.44 -25.45 -44.29
CA PHE A 178 -24.72 -25.10 -45.49
C PHE A 178 -24.37 -26.41 -46.19
N SER A 179 -25.24 -26.82 -47.12
CA SER A 179 -24.92 -27.67 -48.26
C SER A 179 -24.39 -29.09 -48.00
N ASP A 180 -24.78 -29.78 -46.92
CA ASP A 180 -24.28 -31.15 -46.66
C ASP A 180 -25.28 -32.28 -46.93
N LYS A 181 -26.36 -32.02 -47.68
CA LYS A 181 -27.29 -33.09 -48.13
C LYS A 181 -27.49 -33.23 -49.63
N TYR A 182 -27.02 -32.28 -50.44
CA TYR A 182 -27.03 -32.41 -51.90
C TYR A 182 -25.78 -31.73 -52.44
N GLY A 183 -24.77 -32.52 -52.84
CA GLY A 183 -23.45 -32.06 -53.28
C GLY A 183 -23.45 -31.20 -54.54
N LEU A 184 -23.97 -29.98 -54.45
CA LEU A 184 -23.91 -28.95 -55.49
C LEU A 184 -23.41 -27.63 -54.89
N GLY A 185 -22.10 -27.55 -54.68
CA GLY A 185 -21.42 -26.32 -54.23
C GLY A 185 -20.19 -25.93 -55.04
N THR A 186 -19.85 -26.62 -56.13
CA THR A 186 -18.56 -26.45 -56.84
C THR A 186 -18.59 -25.53 -58.06
N ARG A 187 -19.66 -24.77 -58.33
CA ARG A 187 -19.68 -23.91 -59.53
C ARG A 187 -20.40 -22.59 -59.31
N LEU A 188 -19.79 -21.65 -58.58
CA LEU A 188 -19.89 -20.19 -58.83
C LEU A 188 -19.07 -19.39 -57.81
N GLN A 189 -17.74 -19.44 -57.90
CA GLN A 189 -16.89 -18.33 -57.43
C GLN A 189 -15.74 -18.10 -58.40
N ARG A 190 -15.94 -17.12 -59.30
CA ARG A 190 -14.87 -16.48 -60.07
C ARG A 190 -14.11 -15.55 -59.12
N PRO A 191 -12.77 -15.58 -59.04
CA PRO A 191 -12.04 -14.69 -58.15
C PRO A 191 -12.04 -13.26 -58.73
N ARG A 192 -12.55 -12.28 -57.97
CA ARG A 192 -12.17 -10.88 -58.18
C ARG A 192 -10.91 -10.61 -57.36
N ALA A 193 -9.84 -10.24 -58.05
CA ALA A 193 -8.60 -9.81 -57.44
C ALA A 193 -8.83 -8.55 -56.58
N GLY A 194 -8.24 -8.52 -55.38
CA GLY A 194 -8.10 -7.28 -54.59
C GLY A 194 -8.62 -7.29 -53.16
N THR A 195 -9.13 -8.40 -52.61
CA THR A 195 -9.48 -8.46 -51.18
C THR A 195 -8.78 -9.65 -50.51
N THR A 196 -7.95 -9.35 -49.51
CA THR A 196 -7.25 -10.33 -48.68
C THR A 196 -8.25 -11.08 -47.80
N ILE A 197 -8.61 -12.29 -48.21
CA ILE A 197 -9.38 -13.23 -47.39
C ILE A 197 -8.42 -13.85 -46.36
N SER A 198 -8.11 -13.10 -45.29
CA SER A 198 -7.33 -13.61 -44.15
C SER A 198 -8.20 -13.89 -42.92
N THR A 199 -9.52 -13.99 -43.04
CA THR A 199 -10.43 -14.13 -41.87
C THR A 199 -11.39 -15.31 -41.90
N LEU A 200 -11.26 -16.25 -42.84
CA LEU A 200 -12.12 -17.45 -42.90
C LEU A 200 -11.38 -18.78 -42.67
N ALA A 201 -10.06 -18.76 -42.47
CA ALA A 201 -9.27 -19.96 -42.16
C ALA A 201 -9.36 -20.42 -40.68
N GLY A 202 -10.28 -19.86 -39.88
CA GLY A 202 -10.45 -20.20 -38.46
C GLY A 202 -11.60 -21.15 -38.14
N LEU A 203 -12.36 -21.62 -39.14
CA LEU A 203 -13.56 -22.45 -38.92
C LEU A 203 -13.54 -23.78 -39.70
N SER A 204 -12.41 -24.17 -40.28
CA SER A 204 -12.19 -25.58 -40.60
C SER A 204 -11.78 -26.26 -39.30
N LEU A 205 -12.80 -26.62 -38.52
CA LEU A 205 -12.69 -27.71 -37.55
C LEU A 205 -12.12 -28.88 -38.35
N LYS A 206 -10.87 -29.26 -38.07
CA LYS A 206 -10.48 -30.66 -38.21
C LYS A 206 -11.49 -31.43 -37.38
N GLU A 207 -12.51 -31.97 -38.04
CA GLU A 207 -13.27 -33.08 -37.50
C GLU A 207 -12.26 -34.20 -37.23
N GLY A 208 -12.15 -34.61 -35.96
CA GLY A 208 -11.51 -35.88 -35.63
C GLY A 208 -10.04 -35.85 -35.18
N GLU A 209 -9.61 -34.85 -34.40
CA GLU A 209 -8.77 -35.21 -33.26
C GLU A 209 -9.69 -35.17 -32.04
N ASP A 210 -10.21 -36.35 -31.66
CA ASP A 210 -10.85 -36.58 -30.38
C ASP A 210 -9.91 -36.06 -29.29
N GLN A 211 -10.13 -34.81 -28.85
CA GLN A 211 -9.53 -34.33 -27.61
C GLN A 211 -10.07 -35.26 -26.53
N LYS A 212 -9.23 -36.21 -26.11
CA LYS A 212 -9.53 -37.19 -25.07
C LYS A 212 -10.33 -36.49 -23.99
N GLU A 213 -11.60 -36.89 -23.84
CA GLU A 213 -12.45 -36.29 -22.82
C GLU A 213 -11.84 -36.63 -21.47
N ILE A 214 -11.35 -35.62 -20.76
CA ILE A 214 -10.87 -35.79 -19.40
C ILE A 214 -12.13 -36.07 -18.57
N LYS A 215 -12.31 -37.31 -18.12
CA LYS A 215 -13.39 -37.66 -17.20
C LYS A 215 -12.81 -37.67 -15.80
N VAL A 216 -13.32 -36.79 -14.94
CA VAL A 216 -13.00 -36.78 -13.51
C VAL A 216 -14.12 -37.49 -12.77
N GLU A 217 -13.75 -38.47 -11.95
CA GLU A 217 -14.70 -39.16 -11.09
C GLU A 217 -15.13 -38.22 -9.95
N PRO A 218 -16.45 -38.10 -9.69
CA PRO A 218 -16.94 -37.29 -8.58
C PRO A 218 -16.46 -37.84 -7.23
N ALA A 219 -16.42 -36.98 -6.21
CA ALA A 219 -16.09 -37.42 -4.86
C ALA A 219 -17.11 -38.48 -4.40
N GLN A 220 -16.63 -39.62 -3.92
CA GLN A 220 -17.50 -40.58 -3.26
C GLN A 220 -17.96 -39.98 -1.92
N ALA A 221 -19.28 -39.86 -1.74
CA ALA A 221 -19.84 -39.52 -0.45
C ALA A 221 -19.69 -40.72 0.49
N VAL A 222 -19.20 -40.48 1.70
CA VAL A 222 -19.16 -41.48 2.77
C VAL A 222 -20.53 -41.49 3.46
N ASP A 223 -21.06 -42.69 3.73
CA ASP A 223 -22.38 -42.84 4.37
C ASP A 223 -22.36 -42.38 5.84
N GLU A 224 -21.26 -42.63 6.53
CA GLU A 224 -21.02 -42.20 7.91
C GLU A 224 -19.63 -41.57 8.00
N VAL A 225 -19.55 -40.40 8.64
CA VAL A 225 -18.28 -39.72 8.93
C VAL A 225 -17.66 -40.30 10.19
N GLU A 226 -16.33 -40.33 10.26
CA GLU A 226 -15.62 -40.81 11.45
C GLU A 226 -16.13 -40.10 12.72
N PRO A 227 -16.59 -40.86 13.74
CA PRO A 227 -17.06 -40.27 14.97
C PRO A 227 -15.90 -39.66 15.77
N LEU A 228 -16.24 -38.80 16.73
CA LEU A 228 -15.24 -38.24 17.63
C LEU A 228 -14.58 -39.37 18.45
N PRO A 229 -13.23 -39.43 18.53
CA PRO A 229 -12.55 -40.47 19.30
C PRO A 229 -12.95 -40.44 20.79
N GLU A 230 -13.10 -41.63 21.39
CA GLU A 230 -13.55 -41.80 22.78
C GLU A 230 -12.61 -41.12 23.81
N ASP A 231 -11.34 -40.97 23.46
CA ASP A 231 -10.32 -40.28 24.26
C ASP A 231 -10.73 -38.87 24.69
N TYR A 232 -11.53 -38.16 23.87
CA TYR A 232 -11.94 -36.78 24.16
C TYR A 232 -12.88 -36.66 25.37
N TYR A 233 -13.59 -37.73 25.75
CA TYR A 233 -14.59 -37.65 26.82
C TYR A 233 -13.97 -37.70 28.22
N THR A 234 -12.86 -38.41 28.40
CA THR A 234 -12.29 -38.71 29.73
C THR A 234 -10.89 -38.16 29.93
N ARG A 235 -10.19 -37.77 28.86
CA ARG A 235 -8.82 -37.25 28.93
C ARG A 235 -8.78 -35.76 29.33
N PRO A 236 -7.98 -35.38 30.34
CA PRO A 236 -7.71 -33.98 30.63
C PRO A 236 -7.00 -33.28 29.46
N VAL A 237 -7.48 -32.10 29.07
CA VAL A 237 -6.93 -31.34 27.93
C VAL A 237 -5.86 -30.36 28.40
N ASN A 238 -4.66 -30.48 27.84
CA ASN A 238 -3.59 -29.51 28.02
C ASN A 238 -3.68 -28.42 26.95
N LEU A 239 -3.86 -27.16 27.37
CA LEU A 239 -3.99 -26.02 26.46
C LEU A 239 -2.73 -25.74 25.64
N THR A 240 -1.56 -26.23 26.06
CA THR A 240 -0.31 -26.09 25.31
C THR A 240 -0.19 -27.08 24.15
N GLU A 241 -0.88 -28.23 24.22
CA GLU A 241 -0.87 -29.25 23.17
C GLU A 241 -1.79 -28.90 22.00
N VAL A 242 -2.84 -28.12 22.27
CA VAL A 242 -3.79 -27.65 21.26
C VAL A 242 -3.39 -26.28 20.72
N THR A 243 -3.52 -26.10 19.41
CA THR A 243 -3.18 -24.82 18.75
C THR A 243 -4.33 -23.81 18.91
N THR A 244 -3.98 -22.53 19.06
CA THR A 244 -4.96 -21.44 19.08
C THR A 244 -5.49 -21.15 17.68
N LEU A 245 -6.65 -20.48 17.60
CA LEU A 245 -7.26 -20.13 16.30
C LEU A 245 -6.31 -19.32 15.41
N GLN A 246 -5.61 -18.33 15.97
CA GLN A 246 -4.67 -17.50 15.21
C GLN A 246 -3.55 -18.36 14.60
N GLN A 247 -2.98 -19.28 15.37
CA GLN A 247 -1.92 -20.18 14.91
C GLN A 247 -2.41 -21.10 13.78
N ARG A 248 -3.63 -21.64 13.89
CA ARG A 248 -4.23 -22.48 12.83
C ARG A 248 -4.43 -21.70 11.54
N LEU A 249 -4.96 -20.49 11.62
CA LEU A 249 -5.23 -19.66 10.44
C LEU A 249 -3.98 -19.17 9.72
N LEU A 250 -2.82 -19.14 10.39
CA LEU A 250 -1.53 -18.88 9.74
C LEU A 250 -1.08 -20.04 8.82
N GLN A 251 -1.64 -21.24 9.02
CA GLN A 251 -1.44 -22.43 8.19
C GLN A 251 -2.78 -22.94 7.61
N PRO A 252 -3.38 -22.19 6.66
CA PRO A 252 -4.71 -22.46 6.14
C PRO A 252 -4.78 -23.71 5.26
N ASP A 253 -3.64 -24.24 4.78
CA ASP A 253 -3.62 -25.38 3.86
C ASP A 253 -4.16 -26.68 4.51
N PHE A 254 -3.98 -26.85 5.82
CA PHE A 254 -4.48 -28.03 6.57
C PHE A 254 -4.83 -27.79 8.04
N GLN A 255 -4.58 -26.58 8.59
CA GLN A 255 -5.08 -26.10 9.90
C GLN A 255 -4.99 -27.12 11.06
N PRO A 256 -3.77 -27.51 11.50
CA PRO A 256 -3.58 -28.60 12.46
C PRO A 256 -4.14 -28.26 13.84
N ILE A 257 -4.82 -29.23 14.47
CA ILE A 257 -5.39 -29.09 15.82
C ILE A 257 -4.29 -29.20 16.90
N CYS A 258 -3.33 -30.10 16.69
CA CYS A 258 -2.25 -30.39 17.63
C CYS A 258 -0.99 -29.57 17.32
N ALA A 259 -0.30 -29.11 18.35
CA ALA A 259 0.96 -28.36 18.22
C ALA A 259 2.08 -29.17 17.54
N SER A 260 2.07 -30.49 17.66
CA SER A 260 3.03 -31.39 17.00
C SER A 260 2.96 -31.35 15.47
N GLN A 261 1.81 -30.99 14.91
CA GLN A 261 1.58 -30.88 13.46
C GLN A 261 1.73 -29.44 12.96
N LEU A 262 2.10 -28.50 13.85
CA LEU A 262 2.21 -27.09 13.54
C LEU A 262 3.62 -26.77 13.00
N TYR A 263 3.78 -26.88 11.70
CA TYR A 263 5.07 -26.63 11.05
C TYR A 263 5.35 -25.13 10.87
N PRO A 264 6.62 -24.70 10.96
CA PRO A 264 6.99 -23.31 10.69
C PRO A 264 6.77 -22.99 9.21
N ARG A 265 6.29 -21.78 8.95
CA ARG A 265 6.02 -21.29 7.60
C ARG A 265 7.06 -20.27 7.17
N HIS A 266 7.37 -20.20 5.89
CA HIS A 266 8.28 -19.20 5.33
C HIS A 266 7.81 -17.77 5.63
N LYS A 267 8.75 -16.85 5.87
CA LYS A 267 8.47 -15.45 6.25
C LYS A 267 7.67 -14.73 5.16
N HIS A 268 6.63 -14.01 5.54
CA HIS A 268 5.86 -13.20 4.59
C HIS A 268 6.68 -12.02 4.05
N LEU A 269 6.68 -11.83 2.73
CA LEU A 269 7.33 -10.67 2.12
C LEU A 269 6.51 -9.39 2.37
N LEU A 270 7.21 -8.27 2.50
CA LEU A 270 6.62 -6.95 2.49
C LEU A 270 6.77 -6.32 1.11
N ILE A 271 6.05 -5.22 0.92
CA ILE A 271 5.95 -4.50 -0.34
C ILE A 271 6.45 -3.07 -0.18
N LYS A 272 7.20 -2.59 -1.17
CA LYS A 272 7.42 -1.15 -1.37
C LYS A 272 6.36 -0.61 -2.32
N ARG A 273 5.62 0.39 -1.84
CA ARG A 273 4.53 1.06 -2.57
C ARG A 273 5.09 2.24 -3.37
N SER A 274 4.68 2.35 -4.61
CA SER A 274 4.81 3.56 -5.43
C SER A 274 3.44 4.22 -5.55
N LEU A 275 3.40 5.55 -5.57
CA LEU A 275 2.15 6.32 -5.62
C LEU A 275 2.09 7.14 -6.90
N ARG A 276 0.93 7.13 -7.56
CA ARG A 276 0.66 7.95 -8.74
C ARG A 276 -0.59 8.80 -8.55
N CYS A 277 -0.56 9.99 -9.15
CA CYS A 277 -1.72 10.85 -9.19
C CYS A 277 -2.78 10.28 -10.14
N ARG A 278 -4.05 10.20 -9.72
CA ARG A 278 -5.13 9.69 -10.59
C ARG A 278 -5.50 10.64 -11.73
N LYS A 279 -5.32 11.96 -11.56
CA LYS A 279 -5.68 12.95 -12.60
C LYS A 279 -4.67 13.01 -13.74
N CYS A 280 -3.37 13.00 -13.42
CA CYS A 280 -2.30 13.22 -14.41
C CYS A 280 -1.33 12.04 -14.56
N GLU A 281 -1.55 10.93 -13.86
CA GLU A 281 -0.76 9.68 -13.90
C GLU A 281 0.73 9.79 -13.57
N HIS A 282 1.18 10.97 -13.13
CA HIS A 282 2.55 11.22 -12.71
C HIS A 282 2.84 10.60 -11.34
N ASN A 283 4.08 10.14 -11.17
CA ASN A 283 4.56 9.57 -9.91
C ASN A 283 4.69 10.67 -8.85
N LEU A 284 4.10 10.42 -7.69
CA LEU A 284 4.18 11.28 -6.51
C LEU A 284 5.25 10.79 -5.55
N SER A 285 5.35 9.47 -5.37
CA SER A 285 6.34 8.86 -4.49
C SER A 285 6.86 7.58 -5.11
N LYS A 286 8.18 7.49 -5.22
CA LYS A 286 8.87 6.28 -5.66
C LYS A 286 10.08 6.03 -4.76
N PRO A 287 10.01 5.06 -3.83
CA PRO A 287 11.14 4.65 -3.02
C PRO A 287 12.30 4.10 -3.88
N GLU A 288 13.51 4.09 -3.34
CA GLU A 288 14.60 3.31 -3.94
C GLU A 288 14.37 1.80 -3.77
N PHE A 289 14.92 1.04 -4.72
CA PHE A 289 14.80 -0.42 -4.75
C PHE A 289 15.47 -1.11 -3.57
N ASN A 290 16.58 -0.57 -3.06
CA ASN A 290 17.31 -1.18 -1.94
C ASN A 290 16.46 -1.18 -0.65
N PRO A 291 16.16 -2.35 -0.05
CA PRO A 291 15.38 -2.44 1.20
C PRO A 291 15.98 -1.70 2.39
N THR A 292 17.31 -1.53 2.45
CA THR A 292 17.97 -0.80 3.54
C THR A 292 17.97 0.72 3.34
N SER A 293 17.59 1.20 2.16
CA SER A 293 17.60 2.63 1.84
C SER A 293 16.32 3.31 2.29
N ILE A 294 16.49 4.46 2.94
CA ILE A 294 15.42 5.40 3.30
C ILE A 294 15.19 6.47 2.22
N LYS A 295 15.99 6.46 1.15
CA LYS A 295 15.93 7.46 0.09
C LYS A 295 14.79 7.16 -0.88
N PHE A 296 14.30 8.24 -1.49
CA PHE A 296 13.29 8.20 -2.52
C PHE A 296 13.90 8.67 -3.84
N LYS A 297 13.58 7.94 -4.93
CA LYS A 297 13.90 8.38 -6.29
C LYS A 297 13.01 9.57 -6.69
N ILE A 298 11.76 9.56 -6.24
CA ILE A 298 10.80 10.66 -6.43
C ILE A 298 10.08 10.86 -5.10
N GLN A 299 10.04 12.08 -4.59
CA GLN A 299 9.40 12.40 -3.32
C GLN A 299 8.67 13.74 -3.41
N LEU A 300 7.38 13.68 -3.75
CA LEU A 300 6.49 14.84 -3.83
C LEU A 300 5.54 14.91 -2.62
N VAL A 301 6.10 14.94 -1.42
CA VAL A 301 5.34 15.06 -0.15
C VAL A 301 4.92 16.51 0.06
N ALA A 302 3.70 16.75 0.52
CA ALA A 302 3.12 18.09 0.64
C ALA A 302 3.92 19.03 1.55
N VAL A 303 4.49 18.52 2.65
CA VAL A 303 5.30 19.29 3.60
C VAL A 303 6.54 19.94 2.98
N ASN A 304 6.98 19.49 1.79
CA ASN A 304 8.13 20.08 1.09
C ASN A 304 7.73 21.22 0.14
N TYR A 305 6.44 21.46 -0.09
CA TYR A 305 5.96 22.42 -1.09
C TYR A 305 4.96 23.43 -0.51
N ILE A 306 4.16 23.02 0.47
CA ILE A 306 3.07 23.83 1.02
C ILE A 306 3.48 24.36 2.40
N PRO A 307 3.25 25.65 2.70
CA PRO A 307 3.48 26.21 4.02
C PRO A 307 2.78 25.41 5.12
N GLU A 308 3.55 24.99 6.12
CA GLU A 308 3.04 24.18 7.22
C GLU A 308 2.52 25.08 8.34
N VAL A 309 1.26 24.91 8.71
CA VAL A 309 0.64 25.53 9.89
C VAL A 309 0.80 24.59 11.08
N ARG A 310 1.26 25.12 12.21
CA ARG A 310 1.27 24.40 13.50
C ARG A 310 0.73 25.27 14.62
N ILE A 311 0.19 24.63 15.64
CA ILE A 311 -0.26 25.31 16.86
C ILE A 311 0.92 25.35 17.84
N MET A 312 1.31 26.55 18.27
CA MET A 312 2.40 26.74 19.23
C MET A 312 1.88 26.85 20.66
N SER A 313 0.86 27.69 20.86
CA SER A 313 0.25 27.93 22.17
C SER A 313 -1.24 28.08 22.02
N ILE A 314 -1.98 27.47 22.95
CA ILE A 314 -3.44 27.52 23.02
C ILE A 314 -3.80 28.15 24.37
N PRO A 315 -4.53 29.29 24.38
CA PRO A 315 -5.03 29.89 25.60
C PRO A 315 -6.21 29.08 26.17
N ASN A 316 -6.66 29.44 27.37
CA ASN A 316 -7.87 28.87 27.95
C ASN A 316 -9.11 29.30 27.15
N LEU A 317 -9.71 28.37 26.42
CA LEU A 317 -10.90 28.62 25.60
C LEU A 317 -12.15 28.61 26.49
N ARG A 318 -12.97 29.66 26.39
CA ARG A 318 -14.25 29.81 27.11
C ARG A 318 -15.37 30.17 26.15
N TYR A 319 -16.58 29.74 26.47
CA TYR A 319 -17.76 30.01 25.66
C TYR A 319 -17.95 31.50 25.39
N MET A 320 -18.15 31.88 24.11
CA MET A 320 -18.39 33.26 23.65
C MET A 320 -17.31 34.27 24.05
N LYS A 321 -16.10 33.83 24.44
CA LYS A 321 -14.97 34.70 24.76
C LYS A 321 -13.90 34.62 23.68
N GLU A 322 -13.50 35.78 23.19
CA GLU A 322 -12.39 35.92 22.25
C GLU A 322 -11.08 35.53 22.92
N SER A 323 -10.37 34.60 22.31
CA SER A 323 -9.08 34.08 22.78
C SER A 323 -8.07 34.13 21.65
N GLN A 324 -6.84 34.57 21.94
CA GLN A 324 -5.75 34.65 20.96
C GLN A 324 -4.93 33.35 20.95
N VAL A 325 -4.99 32.64 19.83
CA VAL A 325 -4.20 31.42 19.58
C VAL A 325 -2.93 31.80 18.81
N LEU A 326 -1.78 31.26 19.23
CA LEU A 326 -0.51 31.46 18.53
C LEU A 326 -0.26 30.28 17.59
N LEU A 327 -0.24 30.57 16.30
CA LEU A 327 0.12 29.60 15.26
C LEU A 327 1.50 29.92 14.70
N THR A 328 2.19 28.91 14.21
CA THR A 328 3.41 29.09 13.42
C THR A 328 3.18 28.68 11.99
N LEU A 329 3.58 29.53 11.06
CA LEU A 329 3.61 29.26 9.64
C LEU A 329 5.06 29.06 9.20
N THR A 330 5.36 27.92 8.59
CA THR A 330 6.72 27.55 8.16
C THR A 330 6.76 27.42 6.65
N ASN A 331 7.66 28.17 5.99
CA ASN A 331 7.88 28.04 4.55
C ASN A 331 8.87 26.90 4.25
N PRO A 332 8.48 25.87 3.49
CA PRO A 332 9.39 24.78 3.15
C PRO A 332 10.32 25.09 1.97
N VAL A 333 10.03 26.10 1.14
CA VAL A 333 10.78 26.40 -0.09
C VAL A 333 11.84 27.48 0.12
N GLU A 334 12.89 27.47 -0.70
CA GLU A 334 14.02 28.41 -0.62
C GLU A 334 13.66 29.84 -1.05
N ASN A 335 12.58 30.01 -1.81
CA ASN A 335 12.11 31.31 -2.27
C ASN A 335 11.19 31.98 -1.23
N LEU A 336 11.10 33.31 -1.29
CA LEU A 336 10.07 34.06 -0.59
C LEU A 336 8.68 33.59 -1.02
N THR A 337 7.79 33.40 -0.05
CA THR A 337 6.42 32.93 -0.25
C THR A 337 5.44 33.90 0.39
N HIS A 338 4.46 34.30 -0.39
CA HIS A 338 3.38 35.19 -0.01
C HIS A 338 2.17 34.37 0.44
N VAL A 339 1.67 34.62 1.64
CA VAL A 339 0.54 33.89 2.23
C VAL A 339 -0.53 34.86 2.71
N THR A 340 -1.78 34.61 2.30
CA THR A 340 -2.97 35.31 2.77
C THR A 340 -3.90 34.31 3.45
N LEU A 341 -4.37 34.64 4.65
CA LEU A 341 -5.39 33.86 5.34
C LEU A 341 -6.77 34.45 5.05
N LEU A 342 -7.73 33.61 4.74
CA LEU A 342 -9.09 34.00 4.38
C LEU A 342 -10.09 33.25 5.26
N GLU A 343 -11.15 33.95 5.66
CA GLU A 343 -12.28 33.38 6.40
C GLU A 343 -13.18 32.56 5.45
N TYR A 344 -14.04 31.72 6.03
CA TYR A 344 -15.13 31.09 5.29
C TYR A 344 -16.34 32.03 5.23
N GLU A 345 -17.04 32.03 4.10
CA GLU A 345 -18.30 32.77 3.98
C GLU A 345 -19.44 31.96 4.60
N GLU A 346 -20.45 32.63 5.18
CA GLU A 346 -21.62 31.97 5.77
C GLU A 346 -22.34 31.10 4.73
N GLY A 347 -22.33 29.78 4.91
CA GLY A 347 -22.94 28.81 3.99
C GLY A 347 -21.97 28.00 3.13
N ASP A 348 -20.65 28.16 3.31
CA ASP A 348 -19.66 27.36 2.61
C ASP A 348 -19.80 25.85 2.93
N PRO A 349 -19.92 24.96 1.93
CA PRO A 349 -20.12 23.52 2.13
C PRO A 349 -18.89 22.78 2.70
N ASP A 350 -17.80 23.52 2.93
CA ASP A 350 -16.56 23.03 3.52
C ASP A 350 -16.45 23.34 5.02
N ASP A 351 -17.31 24.22 5.55
CA ASP A 351 -17.31 24.66 6.95
C ASP A 351 -18.19 23.82 7.89
N ILE A 352 -18.42 22.54 7.54
CA ILE A 352 -19.37 21.66 8.25
C ILE A 352 -18.93 21.38 9.71
N ASN A 353 -17.63 21.46 9.99
CA ASN A 353 -17.05 21.05 11.27
C ASN A 353 -16.66 22.22 12.17
N SER A 354 -16.81 23.47 11.75
CA SER A 354 -16.38 24.60 12.58
C SER A 354 -17.32 24.79 13.77
N THR A 355 -16.73 24.92 14.95
CA THR A 355 -17.44 25.18 16.20
C THR A 355 -17.08 26.53 16.78
N ALA A 356 -16.19 27.28 16.12
CA ALA A 356 -15.73 28.59 16.53
C ALA A 356 -15.57 29.53 15.35
N LYS A 357 -15.96 30.79 15.55
CA LYS A 357 -15.68 31.85 14.59
C LYS A 357 -14.24 32.32 14.75
N VAL A 358 -13.57 32.51 13.62
CA VAL A 358 -12.16 32.89 13.56
C VAL A 358 -11.99 34.17 12.79
N VAL A 359 -11.22 35.07 13.38
CA VAL A 359 -10.81 36.32 12.74
C VAL A 359 -9.33 36.17 12.37
N VAL A 360 -9.08 36.12 11.07
CA VAL A 360 -7.72 36.00 10.52
C VAL A 360 -7.16 37.38 10.16
N PRO A 361 -5.83 37.55 10.13
CA PRO A 361 -5.22 38.80 9.70
C PRO A 361 -5.59 39.14 8.24
N PRO A 362 -5.97 40.39 7.92
CA PRO A 362 -6.31 40.79 6.56
C PRO A 362 -5.07 41.05 5.68
N GLU A 363 -3.89 41.16 6.29
CA GLU A 363 -2.64 41.50 5.60
C GLU A 363 -1.98 40.28 4.94
N GLU A 364 -1.25 40.55 3.86
CA GLU A 364 -0.43 39.56 3.17
C GLU A 364 0.86 39.31 3.94
N LEU A 365 1.05 38.07 4.39
CA LEU A 365 2.22 37.65 5.15
C LEU A 365 3.31 37.16 4.19
N VAL A 366 4.46 37.81 4.20
CA VAL A 366 5.64 37.34 3.46
C VAL A 366 6.43 36.39 4.35
N LEU A 367 6.70 35.17 3.90
CA LEU A 367 7.55 34.20 4.58
C LEU A 367 8.95 34.19 3.96
N ALA A 368 9.97 34.22 4.81
CA ALA A 368 11.35 34.05 4.40
C ALA A 368 11.57 32.67 3.75
N GLY A 369 12.45 32.63 2.76
CA GLY A 369 12.88 31.38 2.15
C GLY A 369 13.60 30.47 3.14
N LYS A 370 13.45 29.16 2.97
CA LYS A 370 14.22 28.17 3.73
C LYS A 370 15.68 28.22 3.29
N ASP A 371 16.54 28.76 4.15
CA ASP A 371 17.97 28.66 3.99
C ASP A 371 18.51 27.42 4.73
N ALA A 372 19.04 26.46 3.97
CA ALA A 372 19.63 25.25 4.53
C ALA A 372 20.99 25.50 5.23
N ALA A 373 21.67 26.60 4.91
CA ALA A 373 22.95 27.00 5.50
C ALA A 373 22.77 27.82 6.78
N ALA A 374 21.66 28.55 6.92
CA ALA A 374 21.37 29.38 8.10
C ALA A 374 21.22 28.59 9.42
N GLU A 375 20.98 27.28 9.39
CA GLU A 375 21.03 26.44 10.61
C GLU A 375 22.45 26.32 11.20
N TYR A 376 23.48 26.64 10.42
CA TYR A 376 24.90 26.57 10.79
C TYR A 376 25.57 27.95 10.89
N ASP A 377 24.88 29.01 10.46
CA ASP A 377 25.42 30.36 10.42
C ASP A 377 24.63 31.27 11.37
N GLU A 378 25.14 31.42 12.61
CA GLU A 378 24.56 32.32 13.63
C GLU A 378 24.67 33.81 13.24
N LEU A 379 25.32 34.13 12.11
CA LEU A 379 25.60 35.48 11.61
C LEU A 379 24.72 35.88 10.40
N ALA A 380 23.76 35.07 9.98
CA ALA A 380 22.86 35.44 8.89
C ALA A 380 22.07 36.71 9.26
N GLU A 381 22.20 37.75 8.44
CA GLU A 381 21.49 39.02 8.65
C GLU A 381 19.97 38.76 8.62
N PRO A 382 19.22 39.20 9.65
CA PRO A 382 17.77 39.11 9.63
C PRO A 382 17.26 39.93 8.44
N GLN A 383 16.46 39.32 7.58
CA GLN A 383 15.72 40.06 6.57
C GLN A 383 14.74 40.99 7.29
N ASP A 384 14.88 42.29 7.06
CA ASP A 384 13.99 43.29 7.63
C ASP A 384 12.62 43.20 6.95
N PHE A 385 11.64 42.71 7.70
CA PHE A 385 10.22 42.76 7.32
C PHE A 385 9.54 43.85 8.15
N GLN A 386 8.67 44.64 7.50
CA GLN A 386 7.79 45.56 8.21
C GLN A 386 6.62 44.75 8.78
N ASP A 387 6.77 44.35 10.04
CA ASP A 387 5.79 43.52 10.74
C ASP A 387 4.89 44.35 11.64
N ASP A 388 3.58 44.08 11.61
CA ASP A 388 2.65 44.57 12.61
C ASP A 388 2.78 43.72 13.89
N PRO A 389 3.18 44.32 15.04
CA PRO A 389 3.33 43.59 16.30
C PRO A 389 2.03 43.00 16.85
N ASP A 390 0.86 43.49 16.42
CA ASP A 390 -0.44 42.95 16.84
C ASP A 390 -0.80 41.64 16.10
N ILE A 391 -0.21 41.44 14.91
CA ILE A 391 -0.45 40.27 14.05
C ILE A 391 0.68 39.24 14.20
N ILE A 392 1.94 39.72 14.21
CA ILE A 392 3.14 38.89 14.17
C ILE A 392 3.80 38.86 15.55
N ALA A 393 3.81 37.68 16.16
CA ALA A 393 4.41 37.45 17.47
C ALA A 393 5.93 37.38 17.43
N PHE A 394 6.48 36.69 16.42
CA PHE A 394 7.92 36.53 16.22
C PHE A 394 8.22 36.06 14.79
N ARG A 395 9.42 36.36 14.31
CA ARG A 395 10.03 35.73 13.14
C ARG A 395 11.30 35.03 13.53
N LYS A 396 11.49 33.82 13.02
CA LYS A 396 12.74 33.06 13.21
C LYS A 396 13.02 32.22 11.98
N ALA A 397 14.10 32.54 11.27
CA ALA A 397 14.45 31.91 10.00
C ALA A 397 13.25 31.91 9.03
N ASN A 398 12.87 30.76 8.51
CA ASN A 398 11.74 30.55 7.60
C ASN A 398 10.38 30.38 8.31
N LYS A 399 10.27 30.78 9.59
CA LYS A 399 9.07 30.62 10.41
C LYS A 399 8.56 31.95 10.94
N VAL A 400 7.24 32.09 10.94
CA VAL A 400 6.53 33.25 11.49
C VAL A 400 5.49 32.77 12.48
N GLY A 401 5.49 33.35 13.68
CA GLY A 401 4.42 33.20 14.66
C GLY A 401 3.33 34.25 14.42
N ILE A 402 2.09 33.82 14.23
CA ILE A 402 0.94 34.70 14.00
C ILE A 402 -0.11 34.51 15.08
N PHE A 403 -0.75 35.60 15.47
CA PHE A 403 -1.92 35.56 16.35
C PHE A 403 -3.20 35.45 15.53
N ILE A 404 -4.06 34.51 15.92
CA ILE A 404 -5.40 34.37 15.38
C ILE A 404 -6.40 34.46 16.54
N LYS A 405 -7.48 35.20 16.32
CA LYS A 405 -8.54 35.39 17.31
C LYS A 405 -9.65 34.36 17.07
N VAL A 406 -9.98 33.61 18.11
CA VAL A 406 -10.96 32.53 18.05
C VAL A 406 -12.05 32.76 19.08
N THR A 407 -13.31 32.59 18.67
CA THR A 407 -14.50 32.74 19.51
C THR A 407 -15.34 31.45 19.46
N PRO A 408 -15.26 30.59 20.49
CA PRO A 408 -16.07 29.37 20.55
C PRO A 408 -17.57 29.69 20.60
N GLN A 409 -18.35 29.06 19.71
CA GLN A 409 -19.79 29.29 19.59
C GLN A 409 -20.67 28.19 20.21
N ARG A 410 -20.08 27.06 20.60
CA ARG A 410 -20.76 25.95 21.27
C ARG A 410 -20.42 25.91 22.76
N GLU A 411 -21.41 25.61 23.59
CA GLU A 411 -21.27 25.59 25.06
C GLU A 411 -20.43 24.40 25.55
N GLU A 412 -20.50 23.26 24.86
CA GLU A 412 -19.76 22.04 25.21
C GLU A 412 -19.13 21.43 23.96
N GLY A 413 -17.94 20.84 24.13
CA GLY A 413 -17.26 20.04 23.10
C GLY A 413 -15.84 20.49 22.77
N GLU A 414 -15.29 19.89 21.71
CA GLU A 414 -13.99 20.29 21.16
C GLU A 414 -14.14 21.51 20.24
N VAL A 415 -13.22 22.45 20.42
CA VAL A 415 -13.13 23.66 19.60
C VAL A 415 -12.32 23.35 18.35
N THR A 416 -12.99 23.52 17.21
CA THR A 416 -12.51 23.27 15.86
C THR A 416 -12.70 24.53 15.04
N VAL A 417 -11.67 24.86 14.26
CA VAL A 417 -11.56 26.10 13.49
C VAL A 417 -11.22 25.76 12.07
N CYS A 418 -11.89 26.39 11.12
CA CYS A 418 -11.59 26.28 9.69
C CYS A 418 -11.20 27.64 9.13
N PHE A 419 -10.14 27.70 8.33
CA PHE A 419 -9.82 28.87 7.49
C PHE A 419 -9.19 28.43 6.16
N LYS A 420 -9.16 29.33 5.18
CA LYS A 420 -8.51 29.10 3.88
C LYS A 420 -7.14 29.77 3.90
N MET A 421 -6.09 29.03 3.56
CA MET A 421 -4.73 29.52 3.39
C MET A 421 -4.44 29.63 1.91
N LYS A 422 -4.28 30.85 1.40
CA LYS A 422 -3.87 31.12 0.03
C LYS A 422 -2.39 31.41 0.02
N HIS A 423 -1.61 30.73 -0.81
CA HIS A 423 -0.18 30.98 -0.95
C HIS A 423 0.24 30.95 -2.42
N ASP A 424 1.34 31.62 -2.72
CA ASP A 424 1.94 31.58 -4.04
C ASP A 424 2.81 30.32 -4.22
N PHE A 425 2.71 29.70 -5.39
CA PHE A 425 3.45 28.51 -5.75
C PHE A 425 4.14 28.72 -7.10
N LYS A 426 5.47 28.60 -7.09
CA LYS A 426 6.31 28.71 -8.29
C LYS A 426 6.55 27.31 -8.86
N ASN A 427 5.93 27.01 -10.00
CA ASN A 427 6.06 25.68 -10.59
C ASN A 427 7.35 25.55 -11.41
N LEU A 428 8.35 24.89 -10.84
CA LEU A 428 9.61 24.55 -11.54
C LEU A 428 9.46 23.35 -12.51
N ALA A 429 8.24 22.96 -12.88
CA ALA A 429 7.99 21.79 -13.72
C ALA A 429 8.24 22.02 -15.22
N THR A 430 8.31 23.27 -15.68
CA THR A 430 8.76 23.58 -17.03
C THR A 430 10.26 23.31 -17.13
N PRO A 431 10.73 22.62 -18.18
CA PRO A 431 12.15 22.37 -18.36
C PRO A 431 12.85 23.73 -18.53
N ILE A 432 13.59 24.13 -17.50
CA ILE A 432 14.53 25.25 -17.57
C ILE A 432 15.55 24.85 -18.63
N ARG A 433 15.42 25.41 -19.84
CA ARG A 433 16.49 25.35 -20.84
C ARG A 433 17.71 26.05 -20.23
N PRO A 434 18.94 25.57 -20.48
CA PRO A 434 20.14 26.27 -20.05
C PRO A 434 20.08 27.70 -20.59
N ILE A 435 20.31 28.66 -19.71
CA ILE A 435 20.09 30.09 -19.90
C ILE A 435 21.05 30.61 -20.97
N GLU A 436 20.53 30.81 -22.18
CA GLU A 436 20.93 31.90 -23.04
C GLU A 436 19.61 32.59 -23.46
N GLU A 437 19.36 33.74 -22.86
CA GLU A 437 18.31 34.71 -23.26
C GLU A 437 16.86 34.18 -23.29
N ALA A 438 16.21 34.07 -22.13
CA ALA A 438 14.74 34.15 -22.07
C ALA A 438 14.26 34.60 -20.68
N ASP A 439 13.91 35.88 -20.61
CA ASP A 439 13.12 36.54 -19.58
C ASP A 439 11.65 36.06 -19.66
N GLN A 440 11.40 34.76 -19.45
CA GLN A 440 10.06 34.20 -19.28
C GLN A 440 9.88 33.83 -17.81
N GLY A 441 9.34 34.79 -17.05
CA GLY A 441 9.07 34.67 -15.62
C GLY A 441 8.34 33.37 -15.30
N THR A 442 8.86 32.64 -14.31
CA THR A 442 8.17 31.51 -13.69
C THR A 442 6.74 31.92 -13.35
N GLU A 443 5.73 31.32 -13.98
CA GLU A 443 4.34 31.63 -13.69
C GLU A 443 4.04 31.34 -12.21
N VAL A 444 3.61 32.36 -11.48
CA VAL A 444 3.23 32.27 -10.08
C VAL A 444 1.77 31.82 -10.02
N ILE A 445 1.53 30.64 -9.45
CA ILE A 445 0.19 30.06 -9.30
C ILE A 445 -0.25 30.30 -7.87
N TRP A 446 -1.40 30.95 -7.68
CA TRP A 446 -2.01 31.07 -6.36
C TRP A 446 -2.82 29.82 -6.03
N LEU A 447 -2.48 29.18 -4.92
CA LEU A 447 -3.10 27.95 -4.46
C LEU A 447 -3.78 28.19 -3.12
N THR A 448 -5.04 27.76 -3.01
CA THR A 448 -5.84 27.86 -1.79
C THR A 448 -5.98 26.49 -1.17
N GLN A 449 -5.50 26.33 0.07
CA GLN A 449 -5.77 25.16 0.90
C GLN A 449 -6.77 25.47 1.99
N HIS A 450 -7.64 24.50 2.26
CA HIS A 450 -8.57 24.54 3.37
C HIS A 450 -7.90 23.87 4.56
N VAL A 451 -7.73 24.60 5.66
CA VAL A 451 -7.04 24.14 6.88
C VAL A 451 -8.05 24.06 8.02
N GLU A 452 -8.02 22.95 8.74
CA GLU A 452 -8.83 22.68 9.92
C GLU A 452 -7.91 22.47 11.13
N LEU A 453 -8.14 23.25 12.18
CA LEU A 453 -7.41 23.21 13.43
C LEU A 453 -8.30 22.65 14.54
N SER A 454 -7.79 21.69 15.28
CA SER A 454 -8.41 21.16 16.50
C SER A 454 -7.71 21.76 17.71
N LEU A 455 -8.33 22.74 18.36
CA LEU A 455 -7.77 23.47 19.50
C LEU A 455 -7.99 22.75 20.85
N GLY A 456 -8.79 21.68 20.86
CA GLY A 456 -9.04 20.85 22.03
C GLY A 456 -10.33 21.22 22.76
N PRO A 457 -10.58 20.66 23.96
CA PRO A 457 -11.84 20.85 24.66
C PRO A 457 -12.00 22.28 25.21
N LEU A 458 -13.24 22.77 25.23
CA LEU A 458 -13.63 23.94 26.01
C LEU A 458 -13.42 23.70 27.50
N LEU A 459 -12.87 24.72 28.18
CA LEU A 459 -12.83 24.71 29.63
C LEU A 459 -14.15 25.27 30.17
N PRO A 460 -14.64 24.73 31.31
CA PRO A 460 -15.87 25.19 31.95
C PRO A 460 -15.80 26.65 32.44
#